data_AF-A0A139CI77-F1
#
_entry.id   AF-A0A139CI77-F1
#
_cell.length_a   1.000
_cell.length_b   1.000
_cell.length_c   1.000
_cell.angle_alpha   90.00
_cell.angle_beta   90.00
_cell.angle_gamma   90.00
#
_symmetry.space_group_name_H-M   'P 1'
#
loop_
_entity.id
_entity.type
_entity.pdbx_description
1 polymer ?
#
loop_
_entity_poly.entity_id
_entity_poly.type
_entity_poly.pdbx_seq_one_letter_code
_entity_poly.pdbx_strand_id
1 'polypeptide(L)'
;MGDIKLNPSQSQAVDYTDGPLLILAGPGSGKTLTITEKVVNLVDEGFSPDRILALTFSEKAAGEMEKRIENRIGESSTITVSTFHSYCNDLLKEFSLYAGINQGTRLISHEHSHVWGINNIDSFSFENIAIPNRPYDLITSLLEGVSQLHDHLVGPQELQDFVTRKLDETVDEEERDELLKLADLARFYSHYQQYKMDHNFMDYDDMITLTCRLLENNEVVRNQIRNRYDYVLVDEFQDTNYAQLYLINLIADGTNLTCVADDDQCIYRFRGAYLSNIKQLQDYYASLEKIPLDRNYRSSSQIVQLSQQLIATNPEREDKTLHSHNGDGEIIKVVKTPDDSSEAQWVADEIQRLIEEEDITPEEIFVLTRKRADGKKYSDALKGKMIPVEYVGNLQLKNYPIVQEALAYMYIVADPFNSGIAFARVFAREGVSEHDLQKINTVAKKLSRETELEGDGIYSVLQHHLDDVPIIQKALVKSILTRLNELIDYRKNHLPSDTCYPRKPTYTGPSCLQIPWLPEGIFISSIP
;
A
#
# COMPACT_ATOMS: atom_id res chain seq x y z
N MET A 1 -19.58 11.42 27.38
CA MET A 1 -18.25 11.05 26.85
C MET A 1 -17.25 11.28 27.97
N GLY A 2 -16.44 10.29 28.34
CA GLY A 2 -15.50 10.43 29.45
C GLY A 2 -14.27 11.20 29.00
N ASP A 3 -13.84 12.19 29.79
CA ASP A 3 -12.60 12.93 29.54
C ASP A 3 -11.43 11.95 29.42
N ILE A 4 -10.77 11.93 28.26
CA ILE A 4 -9.53 11.19 28.10
C ILE A 4 -8.47 11.92 28.91
N LYS A 5 -7.91 11.23 29.91
CA LYS A 5 -6.87 11.78 30.76
C LYS A 5 -5.50 11.65 30.09
N LEU A 6 -5.08 12.73 29.44
CA LEU A 6 -3.72 12.88 28.94
C LEU A 6 -2.73 13.11 30.09
N ASN A 7 -1.50 12.63 29.92
CA ASN A 7 -0.40 13.01 30.82
C ASN A 7 0.20 14.36 30.40
N PRO A 8 1.04 15.00 31.24
CA PRO A 8 1.58 16.33 30.95
C PRO A 8 2.28 16.45 29.59
N SER A 9 3.08 15.46 29.19
CA SER A 9 3.78 15.48 27.90
C SER A 9 2.83 15.30 26.71
N GLN A 10 1.81 14.46 26.85
CA GLN A 10 0.75 14.29 25.85
C GLN A 10 -0.08 15.57 25.71
N SER A 11 -0.49 16.19 26.83
CA SER A 11 -1.18 17.48 26.83
C SER A 11 -0.33 18.55 26.16
N GLN A 12 0.95 18.68 26.55
CA GLN A 12 1.87 19.63 25.91
C GLN A 12 1.95 19.42 24.38
N ALA A 13 2.01 18.17 23.93
CA ALA A 13 2.04 17.85 22.50
C ALA A 13 0.72 18.15 21.79
N VAL A 14 -0.42 17.95 22.44
CA VAL A 14 -1.75 18.27 21.92
C VAL A 14 -1.95 19.79 21.81
N ASP A 15 -1.60 20.51 22.87
CA ASP A 15 -1.78 21.97 23.03
C ASP A 15 -0.81 22.79 22.15
N TYR A 16 0.32 22.23 21.73
CA TYR A 16 1.29 22.95 20.89
C TYR A 16 0.78 23.09 19.44
N THR A 17 0.14 24.19 19.07
CA THR A 17 -0.41 24.38 17.71
C THR A 17 0.36 25.38 16.84
N ASP A 18 1.30 26.13 17.44
CA ASP A 18 2.07 27.19 16.80
C ASP A 18 3.41 26.71 16.21
N GLY A 19 3.37 26.07 15.04
CA GLY A 19 4.55 25.72 14.25
C GLY A 19 4.86 24.22 14.15
N PRO A 20 6.05 23.87 13.63
CA PRO A 20 6.45 22.49 13.39
C PRO A 20 6.79 21.77 14.69
N LEU A 21 6.19 20.60 14.89
CA LEU A 21 6.34 19.76 16.06
C LEU A 21 6.78 18.34 15.68
N LEU A 22 7.75 17.80 16.41
CA LEU A 22 8.10 16.38 16.41
C LEU A 22 7.80 15.77 17.78
N ILE A 23 6.84 14.85 17.80
CA ILE A 23 6.53 14.04 18.98
C ILE A 23 7.41 12.78 18.93
N LEU A 24 8.42 12.73 19.80
CA LEU A 24 9.31 11.58 19.95
C LEU A 24 8.74 10.62 20.97
N ALA A 25 8.20 9.51 20.53
CA ALA A 25 7.43 8.61 21.37
C ALA A 25 8.07 7.23 21.44
N GLY A 26 8.08 6.60 22.62
CA GLY A 26 8.42 5.19 22.71
C GLY A 26 7.24 4.24 22.45
N PRO A 27 7.50 2.92 22.38
CA PRO A 27 6.44 1.92 22.32
C PRO A 27 5.45 2.09 23.46
N GLY A 28 4.16 1.97 23.13
CA GLY A 28 3.08 2.00 24.11
C GLY A 28 2.86 3.34 24.81
N SER A 29 3.46 4.44 24.34
CA SER A 29 3.31 5.76 24.97
C SER A 29 2.05 6.54 24.56
N GLY A 30 1.25 5.97 23.66
CA GLY A 30 0.04 6.61 23.16
C GLY A 30 0.26 7.55 21.98
N LYS A 31 1.19 7.23 21.06
CA LYS A 31 1.40 7.93 19.76
C LYS A 31 0.08 8.28 19.06
N THR A 32 -0.66 7.24 18.67
CA THR A 32 -1.93 7.36 17.96
C THR A 32 -3.00 8.07 18.79
N LEU A 33 -2.99 7.92 20.12
CA LEU A 33 -3.89 8.68 20.98
C LEU A 33 -3.57 10.17 20.90
N THR A 34 -2.30 10.53 21.10
CA THR A 34 -1.82 11.91 21.12
C THR A 34 -2.11 12.62 19.79
N ILE A 35 -1.84 11.97 18.65
CA ILE A 35 -2.10 12.57 17.33
C ILE A 35 -3.61 12.73 17.07
N THR A 36 -4.44 11.77 17.50
CA THR A 36 -5.91 11.86 17.36
C THR A 36 -6.46 12.99 18.23
N GLU A 37 -6.05 13.06 19.49
CA GLU A 37 -6.46 14.11 20.41
C GLU A 37 -5.99 15.49 19.96
N LYS A 38 -4.83 15.55 19.30
CA LYS A 38 -4.36 16.78 18.67
C LYS A 38 -5.30 17.24 17.55
N VAL A 39 -5.75 16.34 16.69
CA VAL A 39 -6.75 16.68 15.66
C VAL A 39 -8.04 17.22 16.29
N VAL A 40 -8.52 16.58 17.36
CA VAL A 40 -9.70 17.04 18.11
C VAL A 40 -9.46 18.43 18.69
N ASN A 41 -8.31 18.66 19.32
CA ASN A 41 -7.96 19.96 19.89
C ASN A 41 -7.87 21.07 18.83
N LEU A 42 -7.33 20.78 17.64
CA LEU A 42 -7.31 21.74 16.54
C LEU A 42 -8.73 22.16 16.12
N VAL A 43 -9.65 21.21 16.02
CA VAL A 43 -11.05 21.52 15.72
C VAL A 43 -11.69 22.35 16.84
N ASP A 44 -11.42 22.01 18.10
CA ASP A 44 -11.93 22.74 19.27
C ASP A 44 -11.35 24.17 19.37
N GLU A 45 -10.10 24.39 18.92
CA GLU A 45 -9.46 25.70 18.78
C GLU A 45 -9.98 26.51 17.58
N GLY A 46 -10.84 25.92 16.75
CA GLY A 46 -11.52 26.60 15.65
C GLY A 46 -10.88 26.41 14.26
N PHE A 47 -9.93 25.49 14.11
CA PHE A 47 -9.45 25.10 12.78
C PHE A 47 -10.57 24.41 11.99
N SER A 48 -10.71 24.78 10.71
CA SER A 48 -11.73 24.17 9.85
C SER A 48 -11.35 22.70 9.57
N PRO A 49 -12.25 21.71 9.80
CA PRO A 49 -11.88 20.30 9.64
C PRO A 49 -11.41 19.93 8.22
N ASP A 50 -11.96 20.54 7.17
CA ASP A 50 -11.52 20.37 5.77
C ASP A 50 -10.12 20.91 5.47
N ARG A 51 -9.55 21.69 6.39
CA ARG A 51 -8.20 22.27 6.30
C ARG A 51 -7.18 21.51 7.16
N ILE A 52 -7.52 20.31 7.63
CA ILE A 52 -6.62 19.42 8.37
C ILE A 52 -6.33 18.17 7.54
N LEU A 53 -5.05 17.88 7.35
CA LEU A 53 -4.56 16.67 6.68
C LEU A 53 -3.85 15.76 7.68
N ALA A 54 -4.25 14.51 7.78
CA ALA A 54 -3.57 13.47 8.56
C ALA A 54 -3.11 12.33 7.64
N LEU A 55 -1.78 12.13 7.57
CA LEU A 55 -1.13 11.10 6.77
C LEU A 55 -0.67 9.94 7.64
N THR A 56 -0.88 8.72 7.16
CA THR A 56 -0.46 7.47 7.82
C THR A 56 0.22 6.52 6.82
N PHE A 57 0.88 5.48 7.32
CA PHE A 57 1.57 4.50 6.47
C PHE A 57 0.64 3.40 5.93
N SER A 58 -0.48 3.09 6.59
CA SER A 58 -1.34 1.95 6.21
C SER A 58 -2.82 2.30 6.25
N GLU A 59 -3.60 1.67 5.36
CA GLU A 59 -5.05 1.84 5.29
C GLU A 59 -5.75 1.47 6.61
N LYS A 60 -5.20 0.49 7.35
CA LYS A 60 -5.70 0.13 8.67
C LYS A 60 -5.49 1.27 9.68
N ALA A 61 -4.31 1.89 9.68
CA ALA A 61 -3.99 3.00 10.57
C ALA A 61 -4.84 4.24 10.23
N ALA A 62 -5.00 4.55 8.94
CA ALA A 62 -5.88 5.62 8.48
C ALA A 62 -7.32 5.41 8.98
N GLY A 63 -7.90 4.23 8.72
CA GLY A 63 -9.28 3.93 9.13
C GLY A 63 -9.48 3.82 10.65
N GLU A 64 -8.46 3.40 11.41
CA GLU A 64 -8.51 3.45 12.88
C GLU A 64 -8.44 4.88 13.41
N MET A 65 -7.60 5.73 12.83
CA MET A 65 -7.48 7.14 13.20
C MET A 65 -8.77 7.90 12.88
N GLU A 66 -9.31 7.73 11.67
CA GLU A 66 -10.58 8.31 11.22
C GLU A 66 -11.71 7.98 12.20
N LYS A 67 -11.92 6.68 12.50
CA LYS A 67 -12.93 6.26 13.48
C LYS A 67 -12.73 6.88 14.87
N ARG A 68 -11.48 7.03 15.32
CA ARG A 68 -11.22 7.65 16.63
C ARG A 68 -11.58 9.13 16.64
N ILE A 69 -11.28 9.84 15.55
CA ILE A 69 -11.65 11.25 15.38
C ILE A 69 -13.19 11.37 15.30
N GLU A 70 -13.85 10.59 14.45
CA GLU A 70 -15.32 10.59 14.30
C GLU A 70 -16.04 10.31 15.62
N ASN A 71 -15.54 9.38 16.43
CA ASN A 71 -16.10 9.10 17.76
C ASN A 71 -16.00 10.29 18.72
N ARG A 72 -15.11 11.24 18.46
CA ARG A 72 -14.88 12.43 19.30
C ARG A 72 -15.64 13.65 18.82
N ILE A 73 -15.65 13.90 17.51
CA ILE A 73 -16.24 15.12 16.92
C ILE A 73 -17.50 14.87 16.04
N GLY A 74 -17.88 13.61 15.80
CA GLY A 74 -19.05 13.19 15.02
C GLY A 74 -18.74 12.78 13.56
N GLU A 75 -19.69 12.08 12.91
CA GLU A 75 -19.61 11.51 11.54
C GLU A 75 -19.44 12.53 10.39
N SER A 76 -19.26 13.83 10.69
CA SER A 76 -19.17 14.90 9.68
C SER A 76 -17.80 15.58 9.66
N SER A 77 -16.74 14.90 10.10
CA SER A 77 -15.40 15.46 10.00
C SER A 77 -14.94 15.41 8.54
N THR A 78 -15.01 16.53 7.82
CA THR A 78 -14.42 16.72 6.48
C THR A 78 -12.89 16.63 6.47
N ILE A 79 -12.30 16.07 7.53
CA ILE A 79 -10.86 15.92 7.74
C ILE A 79 -10.33 14.90 6.74
N THR A 80 -9.23 15.26 6.10
CA THR A 80 -8.57 14.34 5.17
C THR A 80 -7.67 13.40 5.97
N VAL A 81 -8.13 12.18 6.23
CA VAL A 81 -7.30 11.10 6.80
C VAL A 81 -6.98 10.09 5.71
N SER A 82 -5.70 9.90 5.40
CA SER A 82 -5.30 9.05 4.26
C SER A 82 -3.93 8.41 4.44
N THR A 83 -3.62 7.45 3.57
CA THR A 83 -2.23 7.02 3.36
C THR A 83 -1.52 7.94 2.36
N PHE A 84 -0.18 7.98 2.40
CA PHE A 84 0.60 8.73 1.42
C PHE A 84 0.22 8.40 -0.04
N HIS A 85 0.07 7.12 -0.35
CA HIS A 85 -0.28 6.66 -1.70
C HIS A 85 -1.68 7.09 -2.12
N SER A 86 -2.68 6.90 -1.24
CA SER A 86 -4.06 7.29 -1.51
C SER A 86 -4.16 8.81 -1.72
N TYR A 87 -3.51 9.60 -0.87
CA TYR A 87 -3.44 11.06 -1.02
C TYR A 87 -2.78 11.49 -2.34
N CYS A 88 -1.62 10.93 -2.68
CA CYS A 88 -0.92 11.24 -3.92
C CYS A 88 -1.75 10.87 -5.16
N ASN A 89 -2.40 9.71 -5.14
CA ASN A 89 -3.26 9.26 -6.22
C ASN A 89 -4.45 10.20 -6.44
N ASP A 90 -5.05 10.72 -5.37
CA ASP A 90 -6.15 11.67 -5.47
C ASP A 90 -5.69 13.02 -6.02
N LEU A 91 -4.54 13.53 -5.58
CA LEU A 91 -3.92 14.73 -6.15
C LEU A 91 -3.58 14.55 -7.63
N LEU A 92 -2.99 13.43 -8.00
CA LEU A 92 -2.65 13.12 -9.38
C LEU A 92 -3.89 13.07 -10.28
N LYS A 93 -5.00 12.50 -9.80
CA LYS A 93 -6.28 12.53 -10.51
C LYS A 93 -6.87 13.93 -10.63
N GLU A 94 -6.83 14.71 -9.55
CA GLU A 94 -7.34 16.08 -9.52
C GLU A 94 -6.56 16.98 -10.50
N PHE A 95 -5.22 16.86 -10.51
CA PHE A 95 -4.32 17.68 -11.31
C PHE A 95 -3.74 16.92 -12.51
N SER A 96 -4.51 15.99 -13.10
CA SER A 96 -4.01 15.05 -14.09
C SER A 96 -3.32 15.72 -15.29
N LEU A 97 -3.90 16.83 -15.75
CA LEU A 97 -3.36 17.63 -16.86
C LEU A 97 -1.99 18.23 -16.54
N TYR A 98 -1.79 18.71 -15.31
CA TYR A 98 -0.52 19.29 -14.87
C TYR A 98 0.52 18.21 -14.55
N ALA A 99 0.07 17.06 -14.05
CA ALA A 99 0.94 15.92 -13.78
C ALA A 99 1.40 15.20 -15.06
N GLY A 100 0.83 15.53 -16.23
CA GLY A 100 1.14 14.84 -17.48
C GLY A 100 0.62 13.41 -17.51
N ILE A 101 -0.43 13.10 -16.74
CA ILE A 101 -1.05 11.77 -16.68
C ILE A 101 -2.44 11.80 -17.33
N ASN A 102 -2.78 10.70 -18.01
CA ASN A 102 -4.06 10.57 -18.66
C ASN A 102 -5.18 10.25 -17.67
N GLN A 103 -6.38 10.78 -17.91
CA GLN A 103 -7.59 10.39 -17.18
C GLN A 103 -7.88 8.92 -17.51
N GLY A 104 -7.56 8.01 -16.59
CA GLY A 104 -7.63 6.57 -16.81
C GLY A 104 -6.32 5.82 -16.59
N THR A 105 -5.24 6.48 -16.16
CA THR A 105 -4.01 5.80 -15.72
C THR A 105 -4.33 4.70 -14.69
N ARG A 106 -3.84 3.49 -14.94
CA ARG A 106 -4.11 2.30 -14.14
C ARG A 106 -2.91 1.92 -13.29
N LEU A 107 -3.18 1.34 -12.13
CA LEU A 107 -2.14 0.73 -11.30
C LEU A 107 -1.64 -0.57 -11.95
N ILE A 108 -0.34 -0.65 -12.25
CA ILE A 108 0.30 -1.88 -12.73
C ILE A 108 0.53 -2.84 -11.55
N SER A 109 0.20 -4.11 -11.73
CA SER A 109 0.45 -5.12 -10.70
C SER A 109 1.88 -5.62 -10.76
N HIS A 110 2.39 -6.11 -9.62
CA HIS A 110 3.72 -6.72 -9.55
C HIS A 110 3.87 -7.87 -10.56
N GLU A 111 2.85 -8.73 -10.69
CA GLU A 111 2.86 -9.84 -11.66
C GLU A 111 2.90 -9.35 -13.11
N HIS A 112 2.22 -8.25 -13.42
CA HIS A 112 2.26 -7.63 -14.74
C HIS A 112 3.66 -7.10 -15.04
N SER A 113 4.27 -6.35 -14.12
CA SER A 113 5.64 -5.84 -14.28
C SER A 113 6.64 -6.98 -14.47
N HIS A 114 6.44 -8.10 -13.78
CA HIS A 114 7.22 -9.33 -13.96
C HIS A 114 7.09 -9.94 -15.35
N VAL A 115 5.86 -10.16 -15.80
CA VAL A 115 5.58 -10.74 -17.13
C VAL A 115 6.14 -9.83 -18.22
N TRP A 116 5.98 -8.52 -18.10
CA TRP A 116 6.58 -7.55 -19.00
C TRP A 116 8.11 -7.66 -18.99
N GLY A 117 8.74 -7.65 -17.82
CA GLY A 117 10.20 -7.71 -17.68
C GLY A 117 10.79 -8.98 -18.32
N ILE A 118 10.16 -10.13 -18.10
CA ILE A 118 10.59 -11.41 -18.69
C ILE A 118 10.42 -11.39 -20.21
N ASN A 119 9.28 -10.91 -20.73
CA ASN A 119 9.01 -10.89 -22.17
C ASN A 119 9.91 -9.92 -22.95
N ASN A 120 10.50 -8.94 -22.27
CA ASN A 120 11.34 -7.90 -22.87
C ASN A 120 12.80 -8.00 -22.44
N ILE A 121 13.20 -9.09 -21.77
CA ILE A 121 14.52 -9.23 -21.15
C ILE A 121 15.68 -9.03 -22.15
N ASP A 122 15.51 -9.52 -23.38
CA ASP A 122 16.51 -9.39 -24.44
C ASP A 122 16.64 -7.94 -24.94
N SER A 123 15.57 -7.14 -24.82
CA SER A 123 15.56 -5.74 -25.29
C SER A 123 16.39 -4.81 -24.39
N PHE A 124 16.58 -5.16 -23.12
CA PHE A 124 17.34 -4.37 -22.17
C PHE A 124 18.84 -4.35 -22.49
N SER A 125 19.30 -5.31 -23.30
CA SER A 125 20.69 -5.41 -23.75
C SER A 125 21.67 -5.33 -22.58
N PHE A 126 21.51 -6.22 -21.60
CA PHE A 126 22.42 -6.30 -20.45
C PHE A 126 23.84 -6.66 -20.92
N GLU A 127 24.82 -5.90 -20.45
CA GLU A 127 26.23 -6.09 -20.79
C GLU A 127 27.00 -6.67 -19.60
N ASN A 128 26.56 -6.35 -18.38
CA ASN A 128 27.26 -6.63 -17.12
C ASN A 128 26.39 -7.46 -16.16
N ILE A 129 25.07 -7.46 -16.33
CA ILE A 129 24.15 -8.34 -15.62
C ILE A 129 23.94 -9.63 -16.41
N ALA A 130 24.37 -10.76 -15.83
CA ALA A 130 24.13 -12.07 -16.41
C ALA A 130 22.67 -12.51 -16.22
N ILE A 131 22.01 -12.94 -17.29
CA ILE A 131 20.65 -13.48 -17.22
C ILE A 131 20.69 -14.90 -16.63
N PRO A 132 20.08 -15.15 -15.46
CA PRO A 132 20.10 -16.47 -14.83
C PRO A 132 19.07 -17.41 -15.47
N ASN A 133 19.18 -18.71 -15.16
CA ASN A 133 18.21 -19.74 -15.57
C ASN A 133 16.78 -19.49 -15.06
N ARG A 134 16.61 -18.63 -14.04
CA ARG A 134 15.32 -18.17 -13.52
C ARG A 134 15.20 -16.66 -13.70
N PRO A 135 14.75 -16.19 -14.87
CA PRO A 135 14.61 -14.75 -15.15
C PRO A 135 13.73 -13.99 -14.16
N TYR A 136 12.73 -14.67 -13.56
CA TYR A 136 11.84 -14.07 -12.56
C TYR A 136 12.59 -13.48 -11.36
N ASP A 137 13.61 -14.18 -10.85
CA ASP A 137 14.39 -13.72 -9.70
C ASP A 137 15.18 -12.46 -10.07
N LEU A 138 15.75 -12.42 -11.28
CA LEU A 138 16.43 -11.23 -11.80
C LEU A 138 15.47 -10.03 -11.94
N ILE A 139 14.30 -10.23 -12.57
CA ILE A 139 13.31 -9.16 -12.71
C ILE A 139 12.83 -8.65 -11.33
N THR A 140 12.74 -9.53 -10.34
CA THR A 140 12.42 -9.14 -8.95
C THR A 140 13.46 -8.15 -8.44
N SER A 141 14.74 -8.51 -8.52
CA SER A 141 15.83 -7.66 -8.05
C SER A 141 15.93 -6.34 -8.81
N LEU A 142 15.65 -6.33 -10.12
CA LEU A 142 15.64 -5.09 -10.91
C LEU A 142 14.49 -4.17 -10.50
N LEU A 143 13.28 -4.70 -10.31
CA LEU A 143 12.13 -3.92 -9.84
C LEU A 143 12.34 -3.39 -8.42
N GLU A 144 12.93 -4.20 -7.53
CA GLU A 144 13.33 -3.75 -6.19
C GLU A 144 14.37 -2.62 -6.25
N GLY A 145 15.35 -2.72 -7.16
CA GLY A 145 16.31 -1.65 -7.41
C GLY A 145 15.67 -0.36 -7.89
N VAL A 146 14.71 -0.44 -8.81
CA VAL A 146 13.92 0.73 -9.26
C VAL A 146 13.13 1.34 -8.11
N SER A 147 12.48 0.52 -7.29
CA SER A 147 11.72 0.98 -6.12
C SER A 147 12.61 1.75 -5.12
N GLN A 148 13.82 1.23 -4.84
CA GLN A 148 14.79 1.93 -3.99
C GLN A 148 15.26 3.28 -4.57
N LEU A 149 15.35 3.39 -5.90
CA LEU A 149 15.67 4.66 -6.57
C LEU A 149 14.51 5.66 -6.43
N HIS A 150 13.27 5.19 -6.59
CA HIS A 150 12.07 6.02 -6.37
C HIS A 150 11.97 6.52 -4.93
N ASP A 151 12.32 5.70 -3.93
CA ASP A 151 12.39 6.09 -2.52
C ASP A 151 13.30 7.32 -2.29
N HIS A 152 14.26 7.55 -3.20
CA HIS A 152 15.21 8.66 -3.20
C HIS A 152 14.95 9.70 -4.30
N LEU A 153 13.79 9.64 -4.97
CA LEU A 153 13.40 10.49 -6.10
C LEU A 153 14.33 10.40 -7.33
N VAL A 154 15.16 9.36 -7.44
CA VAL A 154 16.12 9.21 -8.53
C VAL A 154 15.44 8.68 -9.79
N GLY A 155 15.47 9.49 -10.85
CA GLY A 155 14.98 9.12 -12.18
C GLY A 155 15.97 8.27 -13.00
N PRO A 156 15.53 7.67 -14.11
CA PRO A 156 16.40 6.86 -14.96
C PRO A 156 17.55 7.68 -15.59
N GLN A 157 17.26 8.92 -16.00
CA GLN A 157 18.28 9.82 -16.56
C GLN A 157 19.30 10.24 -15.51
N GLU A 158 18.86 10.56 -14.29
CA GLU A 158 19.75 10.97 -13.19
C GLU A 158 20.69 9.83 -12.78
N LEU A 159 20.18 8.59 -12.74
CA LEU A 159 21.00 7.42 -12.51
C LEU A 159 22.03 7.24 -13.63
N GLN A 160 21.63 7.38 -14.89
CA GLN A 160 22.53 7.27 -16.03
C GLN A 160 23.63 8.33 -15.99
N ASP A 161 23.28 9.59 -15.70
CA ASP A 161 24.23 10.70 -15.59
C ASP A 161 25.20 10.49 -14.43
N PHE A 162 24.72 9.99 -13.29
CA PHE A 162 25.55 9.60 -12.15
C PHE A 162 26.57 8.53 -12.53
N VAL A 163 26.12 7.46 -13.18
CA VAL A 163 26.99 6.35 -13.59
C VAL A 163 28.04 6.82 -14.60
N THR A 164 27.64 7.58 -15.62
CA THR A 164 28.57 8.11 -16.62
C THR A 164 29.64 8.99 -15.97
N ARG A 165 29.25 9.94 -15.11
CA ARG A 165 30.21 10.79 -14.41
C ARG A 165 31.16 9.98 -13.52
N LYS A 166 30.66 8.97 -12.82
CA LYS A 166 31.46 8.13 -11.93
C LYS A 166 32.43 7.23 -12.65
N LEU A 167 32.08 6.72 -13.84
CA LEU A 167 32.99 5.92 -14.66
C LEU A 167 34.13 6.73 -15.28
N ASP A 168 33.99 8.06 -15.40
CA ASP A 168 35.06 8.98 -15.80
C ASP A 168 36.06 9.28 -14.66
N GLU A 169 35.68 9.00 -13.40
CA GLU A 169 36.53 9.16 -12.23
C GLU A 169 37.46 7.92 -12.05
N THR A 170 38.58 8.09 -11.36
CA THR A 170 39.44 6.95 -10.99
C THR A 170 38.76 6.16 -9.87
N VAL A 171 38.09 5.06 -10.23
CA VAL A 171 37.47 4.09 -9.33
C VAL A 171 38.25 2.78 -9.32
N ASP A 172 38.12 1.97 -8.26
CA ASP A 172 38.71 0.64 -8.23
C ASP A 172 37.91 -0.36 -9.09
N GLU A 173 38.43 -1.59 -9.25
CA GLU A 173 37.80 -2.59 -10.11
C GLU A 173 36.44 -3.07 -9.59
N GLU A 174 36.23 -3.08 -8.27
CA GLU A 174 34.98 -3.54 -7.64
C GLU A 174 33.88 -2.48 -7.81
N GLU A 175 34.19 -1.22 -7.48
CA GLU A 175 33.29 -0.09 -7.69
C GLU A 175 32.94 0.07 -9.18
N ARG A 176 33.90 -0.17 -10.08
CA ARG A 176 33.64 -0.12 -11.52
C ARG A 176 32.67 -1.19 -11.99
N ASP A 177 32.77 -2.42 -11.49
CA ASP A 177 31.83 -3.51 -11.81
C ASP A 177 30.42 -3.21 -11.31
N GLU A 178 30.30 -2.63 -10.10
CA GLU A 178 29.01 -2.17 -9.56
C GLU A 178 28.40 -1.04 -10.40
N LEU A 179 29.19 -0.04 -10.80
CA LEU A 179 28.74 1.06 -11.67
C LEU A 179 28.25 0.56 -13.03
N LEU A 180 28.93 -0.43 -13.59
CA LEU A 180 28.52 -1.06 -14.85
C LEU A 180 27.21 -1.84 -14.72
N LYS A 181 26.98 -2.54 -13.60
CA LYS A 181 25.67 -3.14 -13.28
C LYS A 181 24.58 -2.09 -13.06
N LEU A 182 24.92 -0.94 -12.46
CA LEU A 182 23.99 0.19 -12.35
C LEU A 182 23.65 0.80 -13.71
N ALA A 183 24.59 0.82 -14.67
CA ALA A 183 24.28 1.21 -16.05
C ALA A 183 23.23 0.29 -16.69
N ASP A 184 23.35 -1.02 -16.46
CA ASP A 184 22.38 -2.02 -16.91
C ASP A 184 21.01 -1.82 -16.24
N LEU A 185 20.99 -1.51 -14.93
CA LEU A 185 19.76 -1.14 -14.22
C LEU A 185 19.13 0.15 -14.77
N ALA A 186 19.92 1.18 -15.09
CA ALA A 186 19.42 2.43 -15.67
C ALA A 186 18.75 2.21 -17.04
N ARG A 187 19.28 1.30 -17.87
CA ARG A 187 18.65 0.88 -19.12
C ARG A 187 17.32 0.18 -18.86
N PHE A 188 17.29 -0.82 -17.99
CA PHE A 188 16.04 -1.48 -17.59
C PHE A 188 15.00 -0.47 -17.08
N TYR A 189 15.42 0.42 -16.18
CA TYR A 189 14.55 1.44 -15.57
C TYR A 189 13.97 2.39 -16.62
N SER A 190 14.78 2.83 -17.59
CA SER A 190 14.32 3.66 -18.71
C SER A 190 13.24 2.95 -19.53
N HIS A 191 13.46 1.67 -19.88
CA HIS A 191 12.47 0.86 -20.59
C HIS A 191 11.19 0.66 -19.76
N TYR A 192 11.30 0.47 -18.45
CA TYR A 192 10.16 0.28 -17.56
C TYR A 192 9.32 1.54 -17.42
N GLN A 193 9.94 2.71 -17.24
CA GLN A 193 9.21 3.99 -17.23
C GLN A 193 8.53 4.25 -18.58
N GLN A 194 9.23 4.04 -19.70
CA GLN A 194 8.64 4.23 -21.03
C GLN A 194 7.45 3.29 -21.25
N TYR A 195 7.57 2.01 -20.87
CA TYR A 195 6.48 1.06 -20.95
C TYR A 195 5.26 1.51 -20.16
N LYS A 196 5.47 1.98 -18.92
CA LYS A 196 4.39 2.50 -18.09
C LYS A 196 3.71 3.70 -18.74
N MET A 197 4.48 4.66 -19.26
CA MET A 197 3.96 5.82 -19.96
C MET A 197 3.14 5.45 -21.20
N ASP A 198 3.67 4.60 -22.08
CA ASP A 198 3.03 4.21 -23.34
C ASP A 198 1.67 3.50 -23.13
N HIS A 199 1.51 2.82 -21.99
CA HIS A 199 0.33 2.02 -21.67
C HIS A 199 -0.58 2.65 -20.61
N ASN A 200 -0.31 3.91 -20.23
CA ASN A 200 -1.03 4.61 -19.15
C ASN A 200 -1.05 3.80 -17.85
N PHE A 201 0.11 3.27 -17.48
CA PHE A 201 0.33 2.59 -16.21
C PHE A 201 1.10 3.49 -15.24
N MET A 202 0.91 3.20 -13.97
CA MET A 202 1.60 3.78 -12.83
C MET A 202 1.74 2.69 -11.77
N ASP A 203 2.86 2.64 -11.04
CA ASP A 203 2.97 1.83 -9.81
C ASP A 203 2.79 2.69 -8.55
N TYR A 204 2.91 2.08 -7.37
CA TYR A 204 2.79 2.81 -6.10
C TYR A 204 3.91 3.85 -5.92
N ASP A 205 5.12 3.54 -6.38
CA ASP A 205 6.28 4.41 -6.20
C ASP A 205 6.19 5.65 -7.11
N ASP A 206 5.66 5.48 -8.33
CA ASP A 206 5.28 6.57 -9.23
C ASP A 206 4.29 7.56 -8.58
N MET A 207 3.32 7.09 -7.77
CA MET A 207 2.34 7.99 -7.15
C MET A 207 3.03 9.09 -6.34
N ILE A 208 4.02 8.72 -5.54
CA ILE A 208 4.77 9.65 -4.70
C ILE A 208 5.70 10.51 -5.56
N THR A 209 6.52 9.88 -6.41
CA THR A 209 7.52 10.58 -7.21
C THR A 209 6.90 11.58 -8.20
N LEU A 210 5.80 11.21 -8.88
CA LEU A 210 5.07 12.10 -9.79
C LEU A 210 4.40 13.25 -9.03
N THR A 211 3.88 13.01 -7.83
CA THR A 211 3.31 14.08 -6.99
C THR A 211 4.40 15.05 -6.54
N CYS A 212 5.57 14.57 -6.12
CA CYS A 212 6.71 15.42 -5.80
C CYS A 212 7.11 16.29 -7.01
N ARG A 213 7.27 15.68 -8.19
CA ARG A 213 7.59 16.41 -9.43
C ARG A 213 6.53 17.43 -9.83
N LEU A 214 5.25 17.11 -9.65
CA LEU A 214 4.14 18.02 -9.91
C LEU A 214 4.25 19.27 -9.02
N LEU A 215 4.39 19.05 -7.70
CA LEU A 215 4.43 20.15 -6.72
C LEU A 215 5.73 20.95 -6.83
N GLU A 216 6.85 20.32 -7.15
CA GLU A 216 8.14 21.00 -7.36
C GLU A 216 8.11 21.93 -8.59
N ASN A 217 7.64 21.39 -9.73
CA ASN A 217 7.68 22.10 -11.02
C ASN A 217 6.50 23.05 -11.24
N ASN A 218 5.41 22.92 -10.47
CA ASN A 218 4.22 23.74 -10.62
C ASN A 218 3.89 24.48 -9.32
N GLU A 219 4.42 25.70 -9.20
CA GLU A 219 4.21 26.57 -8.04
C GLU A 219 2.73 26.92 -7.82
N VAL A 220 1.92 27.03 -8.89
CA VAL A 220 0.50 27.34 -8.77
C VAL A 220 -0.23 26.20 -8.06
N VAL A 221 -0.01 24.96 -8.50
CA VAL A 221 -0.60 23.77 -7.87
C VAL A 221 -0.06 23.61 -6.45
N ARG A 222 1.26 23.79 -6.24
CA ARG A 222 1.86 23.73 -4.90
C ARG A 222 1.23 24.72 -3.92
N ASN A 223 1.06 25.97 -4.33
CA ASN A 223 0.42 26.99 -3.49
C ASN A 223 -1.07 26.70 -3.28
N GLN A 224 -1.77 26.13 -4.27
CA GLN A 224 -3.16 25.70 -4.10
C GLN A 224 -3.28 24.58 -3.04
N ILE A 225 -2.33 23.63 -3.01
CA ILE A 225 -2.29 22.57 -1.99
C ILE A 225 -1.89 23.10 -0.63
N ARG A 226 -0.85 23.94 -0.54
CA ARG A 226 -0.46 24.58 0.73
C ARG A 226 -1.60 25.40 1.33
N ASN A 227 -2.33 26.15 0.51
CA ASN A 227 -3.48 26.93 0.96
C ASN A 227 -4.72 26.08 1.28
N ARG A 228 -4.74 24.79 0.92
CA ARG A 228 -5.84 23.87 1.25
C ARG A 228 -5.80 23.47 2.72
N TYR A 229 -4.61 23.34 3.29
CA TYR A 229 -4.42 22.83 4.65
C TYR A 229 -3.77 23.88 5.55
N ASP A 230 -4.37 24.13 6.71
CA ASP A 230 -3.76 24.93 7.77
C ASP A 230 -2.85 24.08 8.65
N TYR A 231 -3.11 22.77 8.70
CA TYR A 231 -2.40 21.83 9.57
C TYR A 231 -2.19 20.48 8.87
N VAL A 232 -0.96 19.98 8.94
CA VAL A 232 -0.56 18.65 8.46
C VAL A 232 -0.07 17.81 9.62
N LEU A 233 -0.58 16.59 9.75
CA LEU A 233 -0.17 15.60 10.74
C LEU A 233 0.36 14.35 10.05
N VAL A 234 1.45 13.79 10.56
CA VAL A 234 2.08 12.58 10.01
C VAL A 234 2.32 11.58 11.15
N ASP A 235 1.65 10.42 11.08
CA ASP A 235 1.87 9.32 12.02
C ASP A 235 2.94 8.35 11.49
N GLU A 236 3.60 7.63 12.40
CA GLU A 236 4.69 6.68 12.13
C GLU A 236 5.78 7.26 11.21
N PHE A 237 6.20 8.50 11.46
CA PHE A 237 7.16 9.23 10.64
C PHE A 237 8.52 8.53 10.52
N GLN A 238 8.89 7.67 11.47
CA GLN A 238 10.12 6.86 11.38
C GLN A 238 10.12 5.88 10.19
N ASP A 239 8.95 5.54 9.65
CA ASP A 239 8.81 4.60 8.54
C ASP A 239 8.80 5.31 7.16
N THR A 240 8.99 6.63 7.15
CA THR A 240 9.03 7.41 5.91
C THR A 240 10.35 7.23 5.16
N ASN A 241 10.30 7.22 3.83
CA ASN A 241 11.48 7.33 2.95
C ASN A 241 11.78 8.80 2.59
N TYR A 242 12.86 9.05 1.83
CA TYR A 242 13.25 10.41 1.44
C TYR A 242 12.18 11.09 0.57
N ALA A 243 11.61 10.38 -0.40
CA ALA A 243 10.56 10.91 -1.26
C ALA A 243 9.32 11.38 -0.48
N GLN A 244 8.91 10.63 0.54
CA GLN A 244 7.80 10.98 1.43
C GLN A 244 8.15 12.19 2.32
N LEU A 245 9.36 12.24 2.86
CA LEU A 245 9.82 13.43 3.59
C LEU A 245 9.83 14.68 2.69
N TYR A 246 10.32 14.55 1.46
CA TYR A 246 10.31 15.64 0.50
C TYR A 246 8.88 16.08 0.16
N LEU A 247 7.97 15.13 -0.04
CA LEU A 247 6.55 15.39 -0.25
C LEU A 247 5.94 16.17 0.93
N ILE A 248 6.20 15.75 2.17
CA ILE A 248 5.74 16.44 3.38
C ILE A 248 6.23 17.89 3.36
N ASN A 249 7.51 18.11 3.04
CA ASN A 249 8.06 19.47 2.95
C ASN A 249 7.37 20.30 1.85
N LEU A 250 7.11 19.73 0.67
CA LEU A 250 6.41 20.45 -0.40
C LEU A 250 4.99 20.87 -0.01
N ILE A 251 4.29 20.06 0.79
CA ILE A 251 2.91 20.30 1.23
C ILE A 251 2.85 21.21 2.47
N ALA A 252 3.74 21.03 3.43
CA ALA A 252 3.66 21.63 4.76
C ALA A 252 4.54 22.88 4.96
N ASP A 253 5.42 23.20 4.01
CA ASP A 253 6.23 24.42 4.09
C ASP A 253 5.35 25.68 4.05
N GLY A 254 5.42 26.44 5.15
CA GLY A 254 4.56 27.59 5.42
C GLY A 254 3.26 27.28 6.17
N THR A 255 3.00 26.01 6.52
CA THR A 255 1.84 25.58 7.34
C THR A 255 2.31 25.00 8.67
N ASN A 256 1.37 24.67 9.56
CA ASN A 256 1.70 23.93 10.77
C ASN A 256 1.89 22.43 10.45
N LEU A 257 2.87 21.81 11.12
CA LEU A 257 3.23 20.40 10.92
C LEU A 257 3.37 19.70 12.27
N THR A 258 2.80 18.51 12.41
CA THR A 258 3.14 17.60 13.51
C THR A 258 3.51 16.23 12.98
N CYS A 259 4.74 15.80 13.26
CA CYS A 259 5.19 14.44 13.00
C CYS A 259 5.25 13.65 14.31
N VAL A 260 4.79 12.40 14.29
CA VAL A 260 4.95 11.46 15.40
C VAL A 260 5.92 10.37 14.97
N ALA A 261 6.99 10.17 15.73
CA ALA A 261 8.04 9.22 15.39
C ALA A 261 8.48 8.39 16.61
N ASP A 262 8.91 7.16 16.35
CA ASP A 262 9.66 6.34 17.29
C ASP A 262 10.92 5.79 16.60
N ASP A 263 12.08 6.40 16.85
CA ASP A 263 13.36 5.99 16.27
C ASP A 263 13.76 4.54 16.61
N ASP A 264 13.25 3.98 17.73
CA ASP A 264 13.53 2.59 18.11
C ASP A 264 12.65 1.59 17.33
N GLN A 265 11.61 2.07 16.63
CA GLN A 265 10.68 1.23 15.84
C GLN A 265 10.91 1.32 14.33
N CYS A 266 12.02 1.92 13.86
CA CYS A 266 12.35 1.96 12.44
C CYS A 266 12.77 0.56 11.92
N ILE A 267 11.80 -0.28 11.58
CA ILE A 267 12.01 -1.65 11.10
C ILE A 267 11.94 -1.77 9.56
N TYR A 268 11.54 -0.70 8.86
CA TYR A 268 11.41 -0.66 7.40
C TYR A 268 12.65 -0.08 6.69
N ARG A 269 13.84 -0.16 7.29
CA ARG A 269 15.09 0.32 6.66
C ARG A 269 15.36 -0.30 5.28
N PHE A 270 14.91 -1.53 5.04
CA PHE A 270 15.00 -2.20 3.74
C PHE A 270 14.04 -1.63 2.66
N ARG A 271 13.11 -0.75 3.05
CA ARG A 271 12.21 0.03 2.17
C ARG A 271 12.53 1.53 2.19
N GLY A 272 13.81 1.86 2.40
CA GLY A 272 14.27 3.25 2.37
C GLY A 272 13.87 4.10 3.58
N ALA A 273 13.38 3.53 4.68
CA ALA A 273 13.16 4.29 5.90
C ALA A 273 14.50 4.60 6.61
N TYR A 274 14.79 5.89 6.85
CA TYR A 274 16.05 6.30 7.45
C TYR A 274 15.87 7.18 8.68
N LEU A 275 16.65 6.91 9.73
CA LEU A 275 16.81 7.81 10.89
C LEU A 275 17.31 9.20 10.49
N SER A 276 18.00 9.32 9.35
CA SER A 276 18.37 10.62 8.78
C SER A 276 17.18 11.51 8.47
N ASN A 277 15.97 10.96 8.25
CA ASN A 277 14.78 11.76 7.98
C ASN A 277 14.37 12.60 9.18
N ILE A 278 14.55 12.09 10.40
CA ILE A 278 14.32 12.86 11.64
C ILE A 278 15.31 14.03 11.74
N LYS A 279 16.56 13.82 11.32
CA LYS A 279 17.58 14.87 11.26
C LYS A 279 17.28 15.89 10.16
N GLN A 280 16.97 15.43 8.96
CA GLN A 280 16.60 16.29 7.83
C GLN A 280 15.32 17.11 8.11
N LEU A 281 14.37 16.58 8.88
CA LEU A 281 13.21 17.35 9.32
C LEU A 281 13.63 18.56 10.18
N GLN A 282 14.65 18.41 11.03
CA GLN A 282 15.21 19.54 11.81
C GLN A 282 15.92 20.55 10.90
N ASP A 283 16.55 20.08 9.82
CA ASP A 283 17.20 20.95 8.85
C ASP A 283 16.17 21.76 8.04
N TYR A 284 15.03 21.16 7.68
CA TYR A 284 13.92 21.86 7.01
C TYR A 284 13.23 22.87 7.93
N TYR A 285 13.06 22.53 9.20
CA TYR A 285 12.31 23.33 10.16
C TYR A 285 13.22 23.75 11.32
N ALA A 286 13.93 24.87 11.16
CA ALA A 286 14.83 25.38 12.20
C ALA A 286 14.13 25.70 13.55
N SER A 287 12.81 25.94 13.53
CA SER A 287 11.97 26.15 14.71
C SER A 287 11.25 24.88 15.19
N LEU A 288 11.68 23.69 14.76
CA LEU A 288 11.06 22.41 15.13
C LEU A 288 11.13 22.17 16.64
N GLU A 289 9.98 22.15 17.29
CA GLU A 289 9.87 21.76 18.70
C GLU A 289 9.87 20.24 18.83
N LYS A 290 10.50 19.72 19.89
CA LYS A 290 10.55 18.28 20.18
C LYS A 290 9.92 17.97 21.53
N ILE A 291 8.89 17.14 21.55
CA ILE A 291 8.22 16.73 22.79
C ILE A 291 8.35 15.20 22.96
N PRO A 292 9.04 14.72 24.01
CA PRO A 292 9.16 13.29 24.27
C PRO A 292 7.93 12.72 24.99
N LEU A 293 7.45 11.55 24.54
CA LEU A 293 6.48 10.73 25.27
C LEU A 293 7.18 9.55 25.94
N ASP A 294 7.42 9.69 27.23
CA ASP A 294 8.25 8.81 28.07
C ASP A 294 7.46 7.78 28.90
N ARG A 295 6.13 7.90 28.97
CA ARG A 295 5.29 6.97 29.76
C ARG A 295 4.68 5.87 28.91
N ASN A 296 4.99 4.62 29.20
CA ASN A 296 4.40 3.43 28.57
C ASN A 296 3.14 2.97 29.33
N TYR A 297 2.02 2.83 28.63
CA TYR A 297 0.74 2.38 29.18
C TYR A 297 0.38 0.93 28.80
N ARG A 298 1.22 0.27 27.99
CA ARG A 298 0.93 -1.04 27.39
C ARG A 298 1.53 -2.20 28.17
N SER A 299 2.74 -2.03 28.67
CA SER A 299 3.60 -3.11 29.16
C SER A 299 3.92 -2.90 30.63
N SER A 300 4.32 -3.97 31.32
CA SER A 300 4.76 -3.91 32.71
C SER A 300 6.18 -3.36 32.85
N SER A 301 6.60 -2.99 34.06
CA SER A 301 7.95 -2.46 34.30
C SER A 301 9.04 -3.46 33.89
N GLN A 302 8.84 -4.76 34.09
CA GLN A 302 9.82 -5.79 33.70
C GLN A 302 10.04 -5.82 32.18
N ILE A 303 8.96 -5.78 31.39
CA ILE A 303 9.02 -5.78 29.92
C ILE A 303 9.69 -4.49 29.42
N VAL A 304 9.30 -3.33 29.98
CA VAL A 304 9.90 -2.04 29.59
C VAL A 304 11.39 -2.01 29.91
N GLN A 305 11.81 -2.45 31.09
CA GLN A 305 13.23 -2.48 31.48
C GLN A 305 14.05 -3.41 30.57
N LEU A 306 13.57 -4.61 30.27
CA LEU A 306 14.28 -5.50 29.35
C LEU A 306 14.41 -4.86 27.96
N SER A 307 13.33 -4.25 27.45
CA SER A 307 13.38 -3.57 26.15
C SER A 307 14.41 -2.43 26.11
N GLN A 308 14.52 -1.66 27.19
CA GLN A 308 15.52 -0.59 27.32
C GLN A 308 16.95 -1.12 27.37
N GLN A 309 17.18 -2.23 28.08
CA GLN A 309 18.50 -2.86 28.14
C GLN A 309 18.95 -3.40 26.78
N LEU A 310 18.02 -4.00 26.02
CA LEU A 310 18.31 -4.49 24.68
C LEU A 310 18.64 -3.34 23.73
N ILE A 311 17.81 -2.28 23.72
CA ILE A 311 17.94 -1.18 22.76
C ILE A 311 19.11 -0.25 23.06
N ALA A 312 19.56 -0.16 24.32
CA ALA A 312 20.70 0.66 24.73
C ALA A 312 22.03 0.28 24.04
N THR A 313 22.08 -0.88 23.37
CA THR A 313 23.24 -1.33 22.61
C THR A 313 23.32 -0.73 21.20
N ASN A 314 22.25 -0.10 20.71
CA ASN A 314 22.20 0.46 19.36
C ASN A 314 22.98 1.78 19.25
N PRO A 315 23.81 1.96 18.20
CA PRO A 315 24.47 3.24 17.92
C PRO A 315 23.48 4.28 17.37
N GLU A 316 23.78 5.56 17.59
CA GLU A 316 23.06 6.71 16.98
C GLU A 316 21.55 6.82 17.29
N ARG A 317 21.15 6.47 18.51
CA ARG A 317 19.79 6.57 19.02
C ARG A 317 19.51 7.93 19.68
N GLU A 318 18.26 8.40 19.64
CA GLU A 318 17.82 9.52 20.48
C GLU A 318 17.69 9.09 21.95
N ASP A 319 18.18 9.92 22.88
CA ASP A 319 18.12 9.61 24.31
C ASP A 319 16.68 9.70 24.83
N LYS A 320 16.02 8.54 24.95
CA LYS A 320 14.71 8.41 25.59
C LYS A 320 14.70 7.35 26.68
N THR A 321 14.15 7.73 27.84
CA THR A 321 13.91 6.84 28.98
C THR A 321 12.41 6.56 29.06
N LEU A 322 12.02 5.30 29.05
CA LEU A 322 10.63 4.88 29.18
C LEU A 322 10.32 4.45 30.60
N HIS A 323 9.15 4.86 31.08
CA HIS A 323 8.63 4.53 32.40
C HIS A 323 7.28 3.82 32.24
N SER A 324 7.17 2.60 32.78
CA SER A 324 5.89 1.89 32.83
C SER A 324 4.91 2.61 33.76
N HIS A 325 3.68 2.81 33.30
CA HIS A 325 2.54 3.18 34.14
C HIS A 325 1.96 1.97 34.88
N ASN A 326 2.15 0.78 34.32
CA ASN A 326 1.67 -0.47 34.90
C ASN A 326 2.63 -0.96 35.99
N GLY A 327 2.16 -1.85 36.87
CA GLY A 327 3.00 -2.48 37.88
C GLY A 327 4.12 -3.35 37.30
N ASP A 328 4.86 -4.02 38.17
CA ASP A 328 6.06 -4.78 37.76
C ASP A 328 5.74 -5.91 36.78
N GLY A 329 4.57 -6.55 36.92
CA GLY A 329 4.16 -7.69 36.11
C GLY A 329 4.99 -8.94 36.40
N GLU A 330 4.81 -9.97 35.57
CA GLU A 330 5.52 -11.23 35.72
C GLU A 330 6.98 -11.15 35.25
N ILE A 331 7.81 -12.05 35.78
CA ILE A 331 9.19 -12.21 35.33
C ILE A 331 9.19 -12.84 33.93
N ILE A 332 10.00 -12.26 33.05
CA ILE A 332 10.14 -12.73 31.67
C ILE A 332 10.82 -14.10 31.67
N LYS A 333 10.13 -15.11 31.12
CA LYS A 333 10.62 -16.49 31.01
C LYS A 333 11.44 -16.65 29.72
N VAL A 334 12.66 -17.17 29.83
CA VAL A 334 13.48 -17.59 28.69
C VAL A 334 13.65 -19.09 28.76
N VAL A 335 13.17 -19.81 27.74
CA VAL A 335 13.20 -21.27 27.70
C VAL A 335 14.07 -21.74 26.54
N LYS A 336 14.99 -22.65 26.85
CA LYS A 336 15.83 -23.33 25.87
C LYS A 336 15.34 -24.75 25.70
N THR A 337 14.97 -25.11 24.48
CA THR A 337 14.56 -26.47 24.12
C THR A 337 15.65 -27.19 23.30
N PRO A 338 15.59 -28.53 23.19
CA PRO A 338 16.56 -29.29 22.40
C PRO A 338 16.45 -29.09 20.89
N ASP A 339 15.23 -28.88 20.38
CA ASP A 339 14.92 -28.75 18.96
C ASP A 339 13.62 -27.94 18.73
N ASP A 340 13.36 -27.63 17.44
CA ASP A 340 12.21 -26.86 16.98
C ASP A 340 10.85 -27.49 17.32
N SER A 341 10.77 -28.82 17.32
CA SER A 341 9.52 -29.53 17.62
C SER A 341 9.20 -29.45 19.11
N SER A 342 10.22 -29.58 19.94
CA SER A 342 10.15 -29.44 21.40
C SER A 342 9.80 -28.01 21.80
N GLU A 343 10.33 -27.01 21.07
CA GLU A 343 9.92 -25.61 21.24
C GLU A 343 8.43 -25.40 20.94
N ALA A 344 7.97 -25.88 19.79
CA ALA A 344 6.56 -25.74 19.39
C ALA A 344 5.61 -26.42 20.37
N GLN A 345 5.97 -27.62 20.86
CA GLN A 345 5.19 -28.34 21.86
C GLN A 345 5.17 -27.59 23.19
N TRP A 346 6.32 -27.10 23.66
CA TRP A 346 6.40 -26.33 24.90
C TRP A 346 5.55 -25.07 24.85
N VAL A 347 5.60 -24.32 23.74
CA VAL A 347 4.75 -23.13 23.54
C VAL A 347 3.27 -23.51 23.56
N ALA A 348 2.88 -24.60 22.88
CA ALA A 348 1.50 -25.06 22.87
C ALA A 348 1.02 -25.54 24.25
N ASP A 349 1.90 -26.17 25.04
CA ASP A 349 1.62 -26.57 26.43
C ASP A 349 1.45 -25.35 27.34
N GLU A 350 2.32 -24.33 27.23
CA GLU A 350 2.21 -23.10 28.03
C GLU A 350 0.96 -22.30 27.65
N ILE A 351 0.61 -22.21 26.36
CA ILE A 351 -0.64 -21.55 25.93
C ILE A 351 -1.86 -22.28 26.48
N GLN A 352 -1.86 -23.62 26.44
CA GLN A 352 -2.94 -24.40 27.05
C GLN A 352 -3.05 -24.12 28.55
N ARG A 353 -1.92 -24.09 29.26
CA ARG A 353 -1.87 -23.77 30.69
C ARG A 353 -2.45 -22.38 30.98
N LEU A 354 -2.06 -21.35 30.21
CA LEU A 354 -2.57 -19.99 30.35
C LEU A 354 -4.10 -19.92 30.16
N ILE A 355 -4.64 -20.66 29.18
CA ILE A 355 -6.08 -20.70 28.92
C ILE A 355 -6.83 -21.44 30.05
N GLU A 356 -6.29 -22.55 30.54
CA GLU A 356 -6.98 -23.40 31.52
C GLU A 356 -6.85 -22.88 32.96
N GLU A 357 -5.72 -22.26 33.31
CA GLU A 357 -5.39 -21.87 34.69
C GLU A 357 -5.53 -20.36 34.96
N GLU A 358 -5.34 -19.51 33.96
CA GLU A 358 -5.25 -18.04 34.13
C GLU A 358 -6.40 -17.27 33.46
N ASP A 359 -7.42 -17.98 32.96
CA ASP A 359 -8.60 -17.41 32.29
C ASP A 359 -8.25 -16.49 31.10
N ILE A 360 -7.10 -16.74 30.47
CA ILE A 360 -6.64 -15.99 29.29
C ILE A 360 -7.34 -16.55 28.05
N THR A 361 -7.92 -15.68 27.25
CA THR A 361 -8.55 -16.11 25.99
C THR A 361 -7.51 -16.32 24.89
N PRO A 362 -7.71 -17.27 23.95
CA PRO A 362 -6.77 -17.47 22.85
C PRO A 362 -6.48 -16.21 22.01
N GLU A 363 -7.43 -15.27 21.94
CA GLU A 363 -7.32 -14.01 21.20
C GLU A 363 -6.33 -13.01 21.83
N GLU A 364 -6.01 -13.17 23.12
CA GLU A 364 -5.05 -12.33 23.84
C GLU A 364 -3.60 -12.81 23.68
N ILE A 365 -3.40 -13.97 23.05
CA ILE A 365 -2.10 -14.62 22.93
C ILE A 365 -1.55 -14.47 21.51
N PHE A 366 -0.35 -13.90 21.41
CA PHE A 366 0.36 -13.73 20.14
C PHE A 366 1.67 -14.51 20.14
N VAL A 367 1.89 -15.31 19.08
CA VAL A 367 3.17 -15.99 18.82
C VAL A 367 3.88 -15.26 17.68
N LEU A 368 4.99 -14.58 17.99
CA LEU A 368 5.77 -13.80 17.03
C LEU A 368 7.01 -14.58 16.61
N THR A 369 7.20 -14.75 15.30
CA THR A 369 8.37 -15.42 14.73
C THR A 369 9.13 -14.49 13.79
N ARG A 370 10.45 -14.72 13.64
CA ARG A 370 11.28 -13.88 12.77
C ARG A 370 10.92 -14.04 11.29
N LYS A 371 10.69 -15.27 10.84
CA LYS A 371 10.23 -15.57 9.48
C LYS A 371 8.81 -16.12 9.54
N ARG A 372 8.01 -15.80 8.51
CA ARG A 372 6.64 -16.30 8.39
C ARG A 372 6.60 -17.83 8.39
N ALA A 373 7.52 -18.49 7.68
CA ALA A 373 7.58 -19.95 7.59
C ALA A 373 7.75 -20.64 8.95
N ASP A 374 8.46 -20.00 9.89
CA ASP A 374 8.71 -20.53 11.23
C ASP A 374 7.43 -20.57 12.07
N GLY A 375 6.42 -19.77 11.75
CA GLY A 375 5.13 -19.76 12.47
C GLY A 375 4.32 -21.05 12.29
N LYS A 376 4.57 -21.81 11.21
CA LYS A 376 3.78 -23.00 10.87
C LYS A 376 3.87 -24.09 11.95
N LYS A 377 5.06 -24.34 12.51
CA LYS A 377 5.26 -25.39 13.53
C LYS A 377 4.43 -25.15 14.79
N TYR A 378 4.30 -23.89 15.23
CA TYR A 378 3.46 -23.53 16.37
C TYR A 378 1.97 -23.66 16.04
N SER A 379 1.55 -23.24 14.83
CA SER A 379 0.16 -23.42 14.40
C SER A 379 -0.24 -24.89 14.37
N ASP A 380 0.61 -25.78 13.86
CA ASP A 380 0.33 -27.21 13.80
C ASP A 380 0.28 -27.84 15.21
N ALA A 381 1.17 -27.43 16.12
CA ALA A 381 1.16 -27.88 17.52
C ALA A 381 -0.11 -27.44 18.27
N LEU A 382 -0.54 -26.17 18.12
CA LEU A 382 -1.77 -25.64 18.71
C LEU A 382 -3.03 -26.35 18.17
N LYS A 383 -3.08 -26.61 16.86
CA LYS A 383 -4.17 -27.40 16.25
C LYS A 383 -4.22 -28.82 16.78
N GLY A 384 -3.06 -29.43 17.04
CA GLY A 384 -2.97 -30.75 17.67
C GLY A 384 -3.63 -30.82 19.06
N LYS A 385 -3.68 -29.69 19.77
CA LYS A 385 -4.38 -29.51 21.05
C LYS A 385 -5.81 -28.98 20.92
N MET A 386 -6.32 -28.83 19.69
CA MET A 386 -7.62 -28.21 19.40
C MET A 386 -7.74 -26.75 19.88
N ILE A 387 -6.62 -26.04 20.02
CA ILE A 387 -6.62 -24.61 20.34
C ILE A 387 -6.84 -23.81 19.03
N PRO A 388 -7.82 -22.89 18.99
CA PRO A 388 -8.03 -22.02 17.83
C PRO A 388 -6.77 -21.20 17.51
N VAL A 389 -6.38 -21.17 16.24
CA VAL A 389 -5.20 -20.41 15.81
C VAL A 389 -5.44 -19.75 14.46
N GLU A 390 -5.17 -18.44 14.39
CA GLU A 390 -5.07 -17.70 13.14
C GLU A 390 -3.60 -17.61 12.73
N TYR A 391 -3.28 -18.09 11.53
CA TYR A 391 -1.93 -18.00 10.98
C TYR A 391 -1.91 -16.99 9.82
N VAL A 392 -1.36 -15.81 10.09
CA VAL A 392 -1.15 -14.72 9.12
C VAL A 392 -0.04 -15.10 8.14
N GLY A 393 -0.39 -15.95 7.18
CA GLY A 393 0.50 -16.44 6.13
C GLY A 393 -0.20 -17.21 5.02
N ASN A 394 -1.44 -17.67 5.22
CA ASN A 394 -2.06 -18.66 4.34
C ASN A 394 -3.44 -18.28 3.75
N LEU A 395 -4.01 -17.11 4.07
CA LEU A 395 -5.23 -16.63 3.41
C LEU A 395 -4.87 -15.64 2.30
N GLN A 396 -4.07 -16.10 1.33
CA GLN A 396 -4.04 -15.47 0.02
C GLN A 396 -5.31 -15.90 -0.70
N LEU A 397 -6.47 -15.33 -0.34
CA LEU A 397 -7.76 -15.62 -0.99
C LEU A 397 -7.62 -15.53 -2.52
N LYS A 398 -6.82 -14.57 -3.01
CA LYS A 398 -6.44 -14.39 -4.42
C LYS A 398 -5.70 -15.56 -5.07
N ASN A 399 -5.17 -16.51 -4.31
CA ASN A 399 -4.50 -17.71 -4.83
C ASN A 399 -5.43 -18.92 -4.88
N TYR A 400 -6.60 -18.86 -4.26
CA TYR A 400 -7.55 -19.95 -4.35
C TYR A 400 -8.05 -20.03 -5.80
N PRO A 401 -7.98 -21.21 -6.45
CA PRO A 401 -8.37 -21.36 -7.85
C PRO A 401 -9.76 -20.77 -8.14
N ILE A 402 -10.72 -20.99 -7.24
CA ILE A 402 -12.09 -20.46 -7.40
C ILE A 402 -12.16 -18.92 -7.38
N VAL A 403 -11.33 -18.27 -6.57
CA VAL A 403 -11.28 -16.80 -6.49
C VAL A 403 -10.57 -16.25 -7.74
N GLN A 404 -9.50 -16.90 -8.17
CA GLN A 404 -8.80 -16.56 -9.42
C GLN A 404 -9.70 -16.71 -10.65
N GLU A 405 -10.57 -17.72 -10.67
CA GLU A 405 -11.57 -17.95 -11.70
C GLU A 405 -12.62 -16.84 -11.68
N ALA A 406 -13.20 -16.53 -10.52
CA ALA A 406 -14.19 -15.46 -10.38
C ALA A 406 -13.62 -14.09 -10.81
N LEU A 407 -12.39 -13.77 -10.39
CA LEU A 407 -11.70 -12.55 -10.80
C LEU A 407 -11.44 -12.50 -12.31
N ALA A 408 -11.10 -13.63 -12.94
CA ALA A 408 -10.91 -13.66 -14.39
C ALA A 408 -12.20 -13.31 -15.15
N TYR A 409 -13.34 -13.85 -14.73
CA TYR A 409 -14.64 -13.43 -15.29
C TYR A 409 -14.91 -11.94 -15.09
N MET A 410 -14.63 -11.40 -13.89
CA MET A 410 -14.83 -9.98 -13.60
C MET A 410 -13.92 -9.08 -14.45
N TYR A 411 -12.65 -9.44 -14.64
CA TYR A 411 -11.73 -8.68 -15.48
C TYR A 411 -12.20 -8.64 -16.95
N ILE A 412 -12.61 -9.79 -17.51
CA ILE A 412 -13.15 -9.85 -18.88
C ILE A 412 -14.38 -8.95 -19.03
N VAL A 413 -15.30 -8.97 -18.06
CA VAL A 413 -16.51 -8.15 -18.12
C VAL A 413 -16.19 -6.66 -17.95
N ALA A 414 -15.18 -6.32 -17.13
CA ALA A 414 -14.75 -4.96 -16.86
C ALA A 414 -13.96 -4.31 -18.02
N ASP A 415 -13.11 -5.07 -18.70
CA ASP A 415 -12.26 -4.60 -19.79
C ASP A 415 -11.88 -5.77 -20.73
N PRO A 416 -12.78 -6.17 -21.64
CA PRO A 416 -12.56 -7.35 -22.48
C PRO A 416 -11.37 -7.18 -23.44
N PHE A 417 -11.09 -5.96 -23.90
CA PHE A 417 -10.01 -5.72 -24.85
C PHE A 417 -8.61 -5.86 -24.23
N ASN A 418 -8.47 -5.78 -22.90
CA ASN A 418 -7.17 -5.90 -22.22
C ASN A 418 -7.09 -7.09 -21.25
N SER A 419 -7.96 -8.08 -21.40
CA SER A 419 -8.14 -9.19 -20.45
C SER A 419 -7.71 -10.57 -20.99
N GLY A 420 -6.74 -10.61 -21.89
CA GLY A 420 -6.28 -11.82 -22.57
C GLY A 420 -5.81 -12.94 -21.64
N ILE A 421 -5.11 -12.59 -20.55
CA ILE A 421 -4.70 -13.55 -19.51
C ILE A 421 -5.94 -14.15 -18.81
N ALA A 422 -6.94 -13.33 -18.54
CA ALA A 422 -8.19 -13.78 -17.93
C ALA A 422 -8.98 -14.67 -18.89
N PHE A 423 -9.04 -14.34 -20.19
CA PHE A 423 -9.62 -15.21 -21.23
C PHE A 423 -8.94 -16.58 -21.26
N ALA A 424 -7.60 -16.61 -21.30
CA ALA A 424 -6.85 -17.87 -21.31
C ALA A 424 -7.18 -18.74 -20.08
N ARG A 425 -7.31 -18.12 -18.89
CA ARG A 425 -7.69 -18.82 -17.66
C ARG A 425 -9.11 -19.39 -17.71
N VAL A 426 -10.10 -18.59 -18.15
CA VAL A 426 -11.50 -19.03 -18.28
C VAL A 426 -11.62 -20.16 -19.30
N PHE A 427 -11.01 -20.03 -20.47
CA PHE A 427 -11.05 -21.07 -21.50
C PHE A 427 -10.36 -22.36 -21.06
N ALA A 428 -9.18 -22.28 -20.43
CA ALA A 428 -8.49 -23.46 -19.91
C ALA A 428 -9.35 -24.20 -18.87
N ARG A 429 -10.04 -23.47 -18.00
CA ARG A 429 -10.94 -24.04 -16.98
C ARG A 429 -12.14 -24.76 -17.58
N GLU A 430 -12.71 -24.21 -18.65
CA GLU A 430 -13.84 -24.78 -19.39
C GLU A 430 -13.42 -25.89 -20.38
N GLY A 431 -12.14 -26.27 -20.40
CA GLY A 431 -11.63 -27.43 -21.14
C GLY A 431 -11.07 -27.13 -22.53
N VAL A 432 -10.80 -25.86 -22.86
CA VAL A 432 -10.06 -25.51 -24.08
C VAL A 432 -8.58 -25.87 -23.88
N SER A 433 -8.04 -26.64 -24.82
CA SER A 433 -6.67 -27.14 -24.78
C SER A 433 -5.66 -26.01 -24.91
N GLU A 434 -4.53 -26.17 -24.24
CA GLU A 434 -3.41 -25.22 -24.29
C GLU A 434 -2.95 -24.96 -25.73
N HIS A 435 -2.93 -26.00 -26.57
CA HIS A 435 -2.58 -25.88 -27.98
C HIS A 435 -3.52 -24.96 -28.76
N ASP A 436 -4.83 -25.03 -28.51
CA ASP A 436 -5.79 -24.14 -29.17
C ASP A 436 -5.69 -22.70 -28.62
N LEU A 437 -5.42 -22.53 -27.33
CA LEU A 437 -5.15 -21.22 -26.73
C LEU A 437 -3.89 -20.56 -27.31
N GLN A 438 -2.81 -21.32 -27.47
CA GLN A 438 -1.58 -20.84 -28.09
C GLN A 438 -1.80 -20.37 -29.52
N LYS A 439 -2.64 -21.08 -30.30
CA LYS A 439 -3.00 -20.67 -31.66
C LYS A 439 -3.79 -19.37 -31.70
N ILE A 440 -4.77 -19.20 -30.80
CA ILE A 440 -5.52 -17.94 -30.67
C ILE A 440 -4.56 -16.79 -30.34
N ASN A 441 -3.69 -16.98 -29.35
CA ASN A 441 -2.69 -15.97 -28.97
C ASN A 441 -1.71 -15.65 -30.11
N THR A 442 -1.32 -16.64 -30.90
CA THR A 442 -0.41 -16.46 -32.05
C THR A 442 -1.08 -15.62 -33.14
N VAL A 443 -2.35 -15.90 -33.46
CA VAL A 443 -3.10 -15.13 -34.45
C VAL A 443 -3.37 -13.71 -33.96
N ALA A 444 -3.73 -13.53 -32.68
CA ALA A 444 -3.89 -12.22 -32.06
C ALA A 444 -2.60 -11.39 -32.17
N LYS A 445 -1.46 -11.95 -31.74
CA LYS A 445 -0.15 -11.28 -31.87
C LYS A 445 0.22 -10.94 -33.31
N LYS A 446 -0.14 -11.79 -34.28
CA LYS A 446 0.13 -11.54 -35.70
C LYS A 446 -0.73 -10.38 -36.21
N LEU A 447 -2.04 -10.41 -35.94
CA LEU A 447 -2.95 -9.37 -36.40
C LEU A 447 -2.68 -8.02 -35.72
N SER A 448 -2.32 -8.00 -34.44
CA SER A 448 -1.90 -6.76 -33.75
C SER A 448 -0.63 -6.13 -34.34
N ARG A 449 0.17 -6.88 -35.11
CA ARG A 449 1.34 -6.33 -35.85
C ARG A 449 0.99 -5.84 -37.25
N GLU A 450 -0.04 -6.43 -37.87
CA GLU A 450 -0.45 -6.15 -39.25
C GLU A 450 -1.57 -5.11 -39.33
N THR A 451 -2.31 -4.92 -38.23
CA THR A 451 -3.48 -4.04 -38.12
C THR A 451 -3.55 -3.40 -36.72
N GLU A 452 -4.13 -2.20 -36.62
CA GLU A 452 -4.46 -1.60 -35.33
C GLU A 452 -5.67 -2.33 -34.73
N LEU A 453 -5.41 -3.29 -33.84
CA LEU A 453 -6.43 -3.93 -33.02
C LEU A 453 -6.55 -3.21 -31.68
N GLU A 454 -7.78 -3.12 -31.15
CA GLU A 454 -8.01 -2.61 -29.80
C GLU A 454 -7.43 -3.55 -28.73
N GLY A 455 -6.71 -2.97 -27.77
CA GLY A 455 -6.16 -3.65 -26.60
C GLY A 455 -5.12 -4.73 -26.92
N ASP A 456 -5.20 -5.88 -26.26
CA ASP A 456 -4.28 -7.02 -26.44
C ASP A 456 -4.59 -7.88 -27.68
N GLY A 457 -5.64 -7.51 -28.44
CA GLY A 457 -6.05 -8.15 -29.68
C GLY A 457 -6.75 -9.51 -29.53
N ILE A 458 -6.76 -10.11 -28.34
CA ILE A 458 -7.35 -11.45 -28.13
C ILE A 458 -8.86 -11.39 -28.29
N TYR A 459 -9.53 -10.42 -27.67
CA TYR A 459 -10.98 -10.29 -27.79
C TYR A 459 -11.42 -9.97 -29.24
N SER A 460 -10.68 -9.12 -29.94
CA SER A 460 -10.91 -8.79 -31.35
C SER A 460 -10.80 -10.04 -32.24
N VAL A 461 -9.81 -10.90 -32.01
CA VAL A 461 -9.70 -12.18 -32.70
C VAL A 461 -10.86 -13.10 -32.37
N LEU A 462 -11.23 -13.21 -31.09
CA LEU A 462 -12.35 -14.04 -30.67
C LEU A 462 -13.68 -13.59 -31.30
N GLN A 463 -13.91 -12.29 -31.48
CA GLN A 463 -15.12 -11.75 -32.09
C GLN A 463 -15.15 -11.84 -33.62
N HIS A 464 -14.04 -11.48 -34.29
CA HIS A 464 -14.07 -11.20 -35.72
C HIS A 464 -13.26 -12.18 -36.58
N HIS A 465 -12.31 -12.90 -35.98
CA HIS A 465 -11.35 -13.74 -36.73
C HIS A 465 -11.30 -15.19 -36.24
N LEU A 466 -12.16 -15.59 -35.32
CA LEU A 466 -12.13 -16.93 -34.71
C LEU A 466 -12.32 -18.06 -35.74
N ASP A 467 -13.09 -17.79 -36.79
CA ASP A 467 -13.30 -18.75 -37.88
C ASP A 467 -12.03 -18.98 -38.74
N ASP A 468 -11.12 -18.01 -38.76
CA ASP A 468 -9.84 -18.09 -39.46
C ASP A 468 -8.73 -18.74 -38.60
N VAL A 469 -8.92 -18.82 -37.28
CA VAL A 469 -7.94 -19.46 -36.38
C VAL A 469 -8.00 -20.99 -36.55
N PRO A 470 -6.86 -21.68 -36.77
CA PRO A 470 -6.84 -23.13 -37.01
C PRO A 470 -6.93 -23.96 -35.71
N ILE A 471 -7.94 -23.72 -34.87
CA ILE A 471 -8.20 -24.48 -33.63
C ILE A 471 -9.18 -25.64 -33.84
N ILE A 472 -9.06 -26.66 -33.00
CA ILE A 472 -9.92 -27.86 -33.04
C ILE A 472 -11.24 -27.57 -32.30
N GLN A 473 -11.16 -26.90 -31.14
CA GLN A 473 -12.27 -26.69 -30.22
C GLN A 473 -13.09 -25.41 -30.50
N LYS A 474 -13.28 -25.04 -31.79
CA LYS A 474 -14.01 -23.82 -32.18
C LYS A 474 -15.40 -23.70 -31.54
N ALA A 475 -16.18 -24.78 -31.55
CA ALA A 475 -17.53 -24.78 -31.00
C ALA A 475 -17.55 -24.48 -29.49
N LEU A 476 -16.58 -25.02 -28.74
CA LEU A 476 -16.43 -24.76 -27.31
C LEU A 476 -16.04 -23.31 -27.05
N VAL A 477 -15.04 -22.80 -27.78
CA VAL A 477 -14.60 -21.39 -27.67
C VAL A 477 -15.76 -20.44 -28.00
N LYS A 478 -16.52 -20.70 -29.07
CA LYS A 478 -17.72 -19.91 -29.43
C LYS A 478 -18.76 -19.94 -28.32
N SER A 479 -19.06 -21.11 -27.74
CA SER A 479 -20.02 -21.24 -26.64
C SER A 479 -19.64 -20.45 -25.39
N ILE A 480 -18.36 -20.52 -24.99
CA ILE A 480 -17.84 -19.75 -23.86
C ILE A 480 -17.88 -18.25 -24.16
N LEU A 481 -17.47 -17.84 -25.36
CA LEU A 481 -17.50 -16.45 -25.79
C LEU A 481 -18.93 -15.87 -25.81
N THR A 482 -19.92 -16.64 -26.25
CA THR A 482 -21.34 -16.22 -26.21
C THR A 482 -21.77 -15.90 -24.78
N ARG A 483 -21.48 -16.78 -23.80
CA ARG A 483 -21.80 -16.53 -22.39
C ARG A 483 -21.08 -15.31 -21.82
N LEU A 484 -19.82 -15.09 -22.20
CA LEU A 484 -19.06 -13.90 -21.79
C LEU A 484 -19.64 -12.63 -22.39
N ASN A 485 -20.03 -12.65 -23.67
CA ASN A 485 -20.69 -11.52 -24.33
C ASN A 485 -22.04 -11.18 -23.70
N GLU A 486 -22.82 -12.18 -23.27
CA GLU A 486 -24.06 -11.94 -22.51
C GLU A 486 -23.78 -11.15 -21.21
N LEU A 487 -22.71 -11.48 -20.49
CA LEU A 487 -22.31 -10.75 -19.27
C LEU A 487 -21.78 -9.34 -19.58
N ILE A 488 -20.99 -9.18 -20.64
CA ILE A 488 -20.47 -7.89 -21.10
C ILE A 488 -21.63 -6.97 -21.54
N ASP A 489 -22.57 -7.50 -22.30
CA ASP A 489 -23.75 -6.76 -22.75
C ASP A 489 -24.70 -6.46 -21.59
N TYR A 490 -24.85 -7.37 -20.64
CA TYR A 490 -25.59 -7.10 -19.41
C TYR A 490 -25.00 -5.88 -18.68
N ARG A 491 -23.69 -5.84 -18.47
CA ARG A 491 -23.00 -4.69 -17.86
C ARG A 491 -23.23 -3.39 -18.63
N LYS A 492 -23.15 -3.40 -19.95
CA LYS A 492 -23.37 -2.18 -20.77
C LYS A 492 -24.77 -1.58 -20.59
N ASN A 493 -25.75 -2.44 -20.30
CA ASN A 493 -27.16 -2.07 -20.25
C ASN A 493 -27.71 -1.91 -18.81
N HIS A 494 -26.91 -2.15 -17.77
CA HIS A 494 -27.35 -2.13 -16.38
C HIS A 494 -26.35 -1.38 -15.50
N LEU A 495 -26.86 -0.52 -14.61
CA LEU A 495 -26.07 0.11 -13.58
C LEU A 495 -25.80 -0.88 -12.45
N PRO A 496 -24.73 -0.70 -11.65
CA PRO A 496 -24.48 -1.55 -10.47
C PRO A 496 -25.70 -1.64 -9.53
N SER A 497 -26.48 -0.58 -9.43
CA SER A 497 -27.74 -0.55 -8.66
C SER A 497 -28.80 -1.52 -9.17
N ASP A 498 -28.87 -1.76 -10.48
CA ASP A 498 -29.87 -2.66 -11.08
C ASP A 498 -29.56 -4.13 -10.75
N THR A 499 -28.29 -4.45 -10.53
CA THR A 499 -27.80 -5.79 -10.19
C THR A 499 -27.82 -6.06 -8.69
N CYS A 500 -27.42 -5.07 -7.86
CA CYS A 500 -27.35 -5.22 -6.41
C CYS A 500 -28.71 -5.04 -5.71
N TYR A 501 -29.62 -4.26 -6.31
CA TYR A 501 -30.96 -4.02 -5.80
C TYR A 501 -31.99 -4.34 -6.90
N PRO A 502 -32.26 -5.63 -7.18
CA PRO A 502 -33.26 -5.98 -8.18
C PRO A 502 -34.58 -5.32 -7.79
N ARG A 503 -35.05 -4.37 -8.63
CA ARG A 503 -36.33 -3.70 -8.44
C ARG A 503 -37.39 -4.78 -8.25
N LYS A 504 -37.98 -4.87 -7.05
CA LYS A 504 -39.17 -5.70 -6.83
C LYS A 504 -40.24 -5.31 -7.86
N PRO A 505 -41.02 -6.26 -8.39
CA PRO A 505 -42.03 -5.99 -9.40
C PRO A 505 -42.95 -4.87 -8.91
N THR A 506 -43.16 -3.88 -9.78
CA THR A 506 -44.01 -2.71 -9.58
C THR A 506 -45.35 -3.11 -8.95
N TYR A 507 -45.56 -2.68 -7.70
CA TYR A 507 -46.89 -2.62 -7.10
C TYR A 507 -47.72 -1.64 -7.93
N THR A 508 -48.69 -2.13 -8.68
CA THR A 508 -49.69 -1.31 -9.36
C THR A 508 -50.72 -0.87 -8.32
N GLY A 509 -50.45 0.25 -7.65
CA GLY A 509 -51.38 0.91 -6.74
C GLY A 509 -50.90 2.34 -6.42
N PRO A 510 -51.81 3.31 -6.24
CA PRO A 510 -51.43 4.70 -6.03
C PRO A 510 -51.06 4.91 -4.56
N SER A 511 -49.78 4.82 -4.25
CA SER A 511 -49.23 5.33 -2.99
C SER A 511 -47.76 5.66 -3.18
N CYS A 512 -47.45 6.95 -3.06
CA CYS A 512 -46.10 7.52 -3.10
C CYS A 512 -45.12 6.71 -2.25
N LEU A 513 -43.98 6.34 -2.84
CA LEU A 513 -42.81 5.85 -2.12
C LEU A 513 -42.07 7.06 -1.55
N GLN A 514 -42.21 7.26 -0.24
CA GLN A 514 -41.43 8.23 0.53
C GLN A 514 -40.01 7.64 0.74
N ILE A 515 -38.98 8.37 0.31
CA ILE A 515 -37.57 8.00 0.49
C ILE A 515 -37.17 8.41 1.93
N PRO A 516 -36.65 7.50 2.79
CA PRO A 516 -36.55 7.73 4.23
C PRO A 516 -35.61 8.85 4.71
N TRP A 517 -34.75 9.39 3.83
CA TRP A 517 -33.67 10.32 4.19
C TRP A 517 -33.81 11.73 3.60
N LEU A 518 -34.89 12.00 2.86
CA LEU A 518 -35.17 13.34 2.35
C LEU A 518 -36.10 14.07 3.34
N PRO A 519 -35.74 15.27 3.84
CA PRO A 519 -36.67 16.10 4.58
C PRO A 519 -37.89 16.43 3.71
N GLU A 520 -39.07 16.43 4.32
CA GLU A 520 -40.34 16.65 3.63
C GLU A 520 -40.32 17.97 2.82
N GLY A 521 -40.50 17.90 1.50
CA GLY A 521 -40.80 19.07 0.67
C GLY A 521 -40.09 19.23 -0.68
N ILE A 522 -39.13 18.39 -1.06
CA ILE A 522 -38.44 18.56 -2.36
C ILE A 522 -39.04 17.61 -3.42
N PHE A 523 -39.96 18.14 -4.22
CA PHE A 523 -40.36 17.53 -5.49
C PHE A 523 -39.39 18.04 -6.57
N ILE A 524 -38.54 17.15 -7.11
CA ILE A 524 -37.82 17.45 -8.36
C ILE A 524 -38.85 17.26 -9.49
N SER A 525 -39.56 18.33 -9.80
CA SER A 525 -40.24 18.46 -11.08
C SER A 525 -39.16 18.40 -12.17
N SER A 526 -39.41 17.52 -13.15
CA SER A 526 -38.83 17.49 -14.50
C SER A 526 -38.11 18.77 -14.95
N ILE A 527 -37.00 18.61 -15.69
CA ILE A 527 -36.61 19.31 -16.94
C ILE A 527 -35.06 19.25 -17.08
N PRO A 528 -34.48 19.18 -18.29
CA PRO A 528 -34.94 18.57 -19.56
C PRO A 528 -34.16 17.30 -19.92
#